data_AF-A0A5C6ZL27-F1
#
_entry.id   AF-A0A5C6ZL27-F1
#
_cell.length_a   1.000
_cell.length_b   1.000
_cell.length_c   1.000
_cell.angle_alpha   90.00
_cell.angle_beta   90.00
_cell.angle_gamma   90.00
#
_symmetry.space_group_name_H-M   'P 1'
#
loop_
_entity.id
_entity.type
_entity.pdbx_description
1 polymer ?
#
loop_
_entity_poly.entity_id
_entity_poly.type
_entity_poly.pdbx_seq_one_letter_code
_entity_poly.pdbx_strand_id
1 'polypeptide(L)'
;MRALALGLHALNLAAVAGLLFLCQQLLRAHDALAAMAVLGVAGLLVLLQFSKRLQAWRYVMPGVSAVLVFIVLPMAFTLGIAFTNYSSAHLLSFERATDALLQRTDSEGLGMDLSLLREGEGAAARYQARLRDDDGKDWLSARFTLPAPGAPVAGTTVMLGALEDGQPLPGEPLPPRALVELLPQLRTLVLRTPDDRPWRLSSLHRITDQAQRYAPIDADRLRDLRDGSIVTADHAAGVWRDASGQALEPGFRTTVGFANYARIFGDSSFFEPFVRVFVWTVSFASLNTLLTFALGLFFAVALSWPALKGRGAYRVALFLPYAVPAFISIPVFRGLFNENLGEINLVLDLLFGVRPGWFSDATLARAMVLTVNTWLGYPYMMILAMGLLKAIPEDLYEASALAGAGPVTNLLRITLPLIARPMAPLLVASFAANFNNLTLIALLTEGAPDYLDTQVPVGATDLLASYTYRIAFNDGGQNYALACAISSIVFVIVALLAYVNLRCFGGAKATRR
;
A
#
# COMPACT_ATOMS: atom_id res chain seq x y z
N MET A 1 -34.92 3.25 29.14
CA MET A 1 -35.10 2.43 27.91
C MET A 1 -35.80 3.16 26.77
N ARG A 2 -36.96 3.82 26.96
CA ARG A 2 -37.68 4.52 25.86
C ARG A 2 -36.89 5.67 25.20
N ALA A 3 -36.20 6.50 25.97
CA ALA A 3 -35.36 7.59 25.44
C ALA A 3 -34.19 7.07 24.58
N LEU A 4 -33.60 5.93 24.97
CA LEU A 4 -32.49 5.30 24.26
C LEU A 4 -32.94 4.67 22.92
N ALA A 5 -34.16 4.09 22.91
CA ALA A 5 -34.77 3.61 21.67
C ALA A 5 -35.10 4.77 20.71
N LEU A 6 -35.65 5.88 21.22
CA LEU A 6 -35.92 7.10 20.45
C LEU A 6 -34.65 7.70 19.84
N GLY A 7 -33.57 7.78 20.62
CA GLY A 7 -32.26 8.24 20.13
C GLY A 7 -31.71 7.36 19.00
N LEU A 8 -31.84 6.04 19.11
CA LEU A 8 -31.41 5.11 18.07
C LEU A 8 -32.26 5.23 16.79
N HIS A 9 -33.58 5.44 16.93
CA HIS A 9 -34.46 5.68 15.79
C HIS A 9 -34.14 7.00 15.08
N ALA A 10 -33.87 8.07 15.83
CA ALA A 10 -33.45 9.36 15.28
C ALA A 10 -32.10 9.27 14.55
N LEU A 11 -31.11 8.57 15.12
CA LEU A 11 -29.80 8.37 14.50
C LEU A 11 -29.93 7.61 13.17
N ASN A 12 -30.73 6.55 13.13
CA ASN A 12 -30.94 5.80 11.89
C ASN A 12 -31.72 6.60 10.84
N LEU A 13 -32.68 7.42 11.25
CA LEU A 13 -33.39 8.32 10.34
C LEU A 13 -32.43 9.35 9.73
N ALA A 14 -31.53 9.90 10.54
CA ALA A 14 -30.47 10.79 10.07
C ALA A 14 -29.50 10.08 9.12
N ALA A 15 -29.14 8.82 9.40
CA ALA A 15 -28.29 8.02 8.51
C ALA A 15 -28.96 7.76 7.14
N VAL A 16 -30.25 7.42 7.13
CA VAL A 16 -31.01 7.24 5.89
C VAL A 16 -31.12 8.56 5.12
N ALA A 17 -31.41 9.67 5.80
CA ALA A 17 -31.44 11.00 5.17
C ALA A 17 -30.08 11.38 4.57
N GLY A 18 -28.97 11.09 5.27
CA GLY A 18 -27.62 11.29 4.78
C GLY A 18 -27.30 10.44 3.54
N LEU A 19 -27.70 9.17 3.52
CA LEU A 19 -27.52 8.30 2.34
C LEU A 19 -28.38 8.76 1.15
N LEU A 20 -29.60 9.22 1.39
CA LEU A 20 -30.45 9.78 0.32
C LEU A 20 -29.87 11.09 -0.23
N PHE A 21 -29.31 11.95 0.62
CA PHE A 21 -28.59 13.15 0.20
C PHE A 21 -27.36 12.78 -0.65
N LEU A 22 -26.56 11.79 -0.21
CA LEU A 22 -25.42 11.28 -0.98
C LEU A 22 -25.85 10.72 -2.34
N CYS A 23 -26.93 9.94 -2.39
CA CYS A 23 -27.51 9.42 -3.62
C CYS A 23 -27.89 10.56 -4.59
N GLN A 24 -28.51 11.63 -4.10
CA GLN A 24 -28.84 12.81 -4.90
C GLN A 24 -27.59 13.50 -5.46
N GLN A 25 -26.53 13.61 -4.67
CA GLN A 25 -25.25 14.20 -5.12
C GLN A 25 -24.57 13.33 -6.19
N LEU A 26 -24.63 12.01 -6.07
CA LEU A 26 -24.09 11.07 -7.08
C LEU A 26 -24.87 11.13 -8.40
N LEU A 27 -26.20 11.25 -8.35
CA LEU A 27 -27.01 11.45 -9.55
C LEU A 27 -26.69 12.78 -10.25
N ARG A 28 -26.41 13.85 -9.49
CA ARG A 28 -25.95 15.13 -10.04
C ARG A 28 -24.56 15.04 -10.67
N ALA A 29 -23.72 14.13 -10.19
CA ALA A 29 -22.41 13.83 -10.76
C ALA A 29 -22.47 12.83 -11.94
N HIS A 30 -23.66 12.47 -12.42
CA HIS A 30 -23.90 11.49 -13.49
C HIS A 30 -23.38 10.06 -13.20
N ASP A 31 -23.14 9.71 -11.92
CA ASP A 31 -22.75 8.36 -11.50
C ASP A 31 -23.97 7.56 -11.02
N ALA A 32 -24.74 7.04 -11.97
CA ALA A 32 -25.97 6.29 -11.71
C ALA A 32 -25.72 4.95 -10.99
N LEU A 33 -24.58 4.31 -11.23
CA LEU A 33 -24.23 3.02 -10.61
C LEU A 33 -23.96 3.21 -9.12
N ALA A 34 -23.14 4.21 -8.75
CA ALA A 34 -22.89 4.52 -7.35
C ALA A 34 -24.16 4.95 -6.62
N ALA A 35 -25.02 5.76 -7.28
CA ALA A 35 -26.30 6.16 -6.72
C ALA A 35 -27.22 4.97 -6.42
N MET A 36 -27.33 4.01 -7.34
CA MET A 36 -28.12 2.78 -7.12
C MET A 36 -27.57 1.96 -5.95
N ALA A 37 -26.25 1.83 -5.83
CA ALA A 37 -25.62 1.11 -4.72
C ALA A 37 -25.96 1.76 -3.36
N VAL A 38 -25.82 3.10 -3.27
CA VAL A 38 -26.15 3.86 -2.05
C VAL A 38 -27.63 3.72 -1.70
N LEU A 39 -28.53 3.76 -2.69
CA LEU A 39 -29.95 3.56 -2.50
C LEU A 39 -30.26 2.13 -1.99
N GLY A 40 -29.59 1.12 -2.53
CA GLY A 40 -29.70 -0.27 -2.07
C GLY A 40 -29.29 -0.44 -0.60
N VAL A 41 -28.19 0.20 -0.19
CA VAL A 41 -27.72 0.22 1.21
C VAL A 41 -28.74 0.91 2.11
N ALA A 42 -29.27 2.06 1.70
CA ALA A 42 -30.30 2.78 2.45
C ALA A 42 -31.57 1.92 2.62
N GLY A 43 -32.02 1.27 1.55
CA GLY A 43 -33.16 0.35 1.59
C GLY A 43 -32.94 -0.85 2.51
N LEU A 44 -31.74 -1.45 2.47
CA LEU A 44 -31.38 -2.53 3.37
C LEU A 44 -31.41 -2.09 4.85
N LEU A 45 -30.87 -0.91 5.18
CA LEU A 45 -30.92 -0.36 6.54
C LEU A 45 -32.36 -0.16 7.04
N VAL A 46 -33.24 0.37 6.19
CA VAL A 46 -34.66 0.54 6.49
C VAL A 46 -35.31 -0.84 6.74
N LEU A 47 -35.08 -1.82 5.86
CA LEU A 47 -35.61 -3.17 6.02
C LEU A 47 -35.15 -3.83 7.33
N LEU A 48 -33.86 -3.69 7.67
CA LEU A 48 -33.29 -4.20 8.92
C LEU A 48 -33.92 -3.56 10.16
N GLN A 49 -34.26 -2.27 10.08
CA GLN A 49 -34.78 -1.54 11.24
C GLN A 49 -36.26 -1.79 11.50
N PHE A 50 -37.08 -1.87 10.45
CA PHE A 50 -38.54 -1.96 10.56
C PHE A 50 -39.08 -3.39 10.48
N SER A 51 -38.32 -4.35 9.93
CA SER A 51 -38.76 -5.74 9.85
C SER A 51 -38.51 -6.50 11.16
N LYS A 52 -39.60 -6.99 11.78
CA LYS A 52 -39.52 -7.89 12.95
C LYS A 52 -38.79 -9.20 12.63
N ARG A 53 -38.84 -9.67 11.39
CA ARG A 53 -38.14 -10.89 10.94
C ARG A 53 -36.61 -10.71 10.91
N LEU A 54 -36.13 -9.48 10.77
CA LEU A 54 -34.71 -9.15 10.66
C LEU A 54 -34.12 -8.59 11.96
N GLN A 55 -34.81 -8.73 13.09
CA GLN A 55 -34.35 -8.17 14.36
C GLN A 55 -32.98 -8.70 14.80
N ALA A 56 -32.68 -9.98 14.60
CA ALA A 56 -31.36 -10.55 14.88
C ALA A 56 -30.25 -9.92 14.02
N TRP A 57 -30.55 -9.58 12.77
CA TRP A 57 -29.61 -8.97 11.84
C TRP A 57 -29.19 -7.57 12.26
N ARG A 58 -29.99 -6.84 13.05
CA ARG A 58 -29.62 -5.53 13.58
C ARG A 58 -28.33 -5.56 14.42
N TYR A 59 -28.04 -6.68 15.08
CA TYR A 59 -26.84 -6.86 15.90
C TYR A 59 -25.64 -7.35 15.11
N VAL A 60 -25.88 -8.07 14.00
CA VAL A 60 -24.82 -8.70 13.19
C VAL A 60 -24.36 -7.77 12.07
N MET A 61 -25.28 -7.01 11.47
CA MET A 61 -25.03 -6.21 10.28
C MET A 61 -23.93 -5.16 10.44
N PRO A 62 -23.79 -4.42 11.56
CA PRO A 62 -22.67 -3.49 11.70
C PRO A 62 -21.31 -4.18 11.59
N GLY A 63 -21.17 -5.37 12.19
CA GLY A 63 -19.95 -6.18 12.09
C GLY A 63 -19.73 -6.73 10.68
N VAL A 64 -20.78 -7.24 10.04
CA VAL A 64 -20.70 -7.74 8.65
C VAL A 64 -20.34 -6.62 7.68
N SER A 65 -20.94 -5.44 7.82
CA SER A 65 -20.62 -4.26 7.00
C SER A 65 -19.17 -3.83 7.19
N ALA A 66 -18.65 -3.84 8.42
CA ALA A 66 -17.25 -3.56 8.68
C ALA A 66 -16.33 -4.58 8.00
N VAL A 67 -16.65 -5.87 8.07
CA VAL A 67 -15.92 -6.93 7.35
C VAL A 67 -15.98 -6.72 5.83
N LEU A 68 -17.16 -6.39 5.28
CA LEU A 68 -17.32 -6.16 3.85
C LEU A 68 -16.49 -4.97 3.36
N VAL A 69 -16.55 -3.84 4.07
CA VAL A 69 -15.90 -2.58 3.65
C VAL A 69 -14.40 -2.60 3.93
N PHE A 70 -13.96 -3.11 5.08
CA PHE A 70 -12.56 -3.00 5.51
C PHE A 70 -11.73 -4.26 5.24
N ILE A 71 -12.35 -5.39 4.91
CA ILE A 71 -11.63 -6.64 4.63
C ILE A 71 -11.95 -7.11 3.21
N VAL A 72 -13.22 -7.34 2.88
CA VAL A 72 -13.60 -7.94 1.59
C VAL A 72 -13.35 -7.00 0.42
N LEU A 73 -13.65 -5.71 0.56
CA LEU A 73 -13.48 -4.73 -0.51
C LEU A 73 -11.99 -4.52 -0.87
N PRO A 74 -11.06 -4.23 0.07
CA PRO A 74 -9.63 -4.18 -0.24
C PRO A 74 -9.12 -5.47 -0.87
N MET A 75 -9.56 -6.62 -0.35
CA MET A 75 -9.20 -7.93 -0.91
C MET A 75 -9.70 -8.10 -2.35
N ALA A 76 -10.91 -7.67 -2.67
CA ALA A 76 -11.45 -7.68 -4.02
C ALA A 76 -10.65 -6.76 -4.96
N PHE A 77 -10.21 -5.59 -4.49
CA PHE A 77 -9.31 -4.72 -5.26
C PHE A 77 -7.96 -5.38 -5.52
N THR A 78 -7.34 -6.00 -4.51
CA THR A 78 -6.09 -6.77 -4.69
C THR A 78 -6.28 -7.88 -5.72
N LEU A 79 -7.37 -8.65 -5.63
CA LEU A 79 -7.69 -9.69 -6.62
C LEU A 79 -7.89 -9.11 -8.02
N GLY A 80 -8.60 -7.98 -8.16
CA GLY A 80 -8.80 -7.33 -9.45
C GLY A 80 -7.50 -6.81 -10.08
N ILE A 81 -6.64 -6.19 -9.29
CA ILE A 81 -5.34 -5.66 -9.72
C ILE A 81 -4.42 -6.78 -10.22
N ALA A 82 -4.52 -7.99 -9.67
CA ALA A 82 -3.73 -9.15 -10.09
C ALA A 82 -3.91 -9.52 -11.58
N PHE A 83 -5.02 -9.12 -12.21
CA PHE A 83 -5.31 -9.36 -13.64
C PHE A 83 -4.92 -8.18 -14.55
N THR A 84 -4.14 -7.22 -14.04
CA THR A 84 -3.71 -6.00 -14.77
C THR A 84 -2.19 -5.94 -14.93
N ASN A 85 -1.68 -4.97 -15.68
CA ASN A 85 -0.24 -4.64 -15.76
C ASN A 85 0.19 -3.56 -14.74
N TYR A 86 -0.61 -3.29 -13.70
CA TYR A 86 -0.38 -2.18 -12.78
C TYR A 86 1.01 -2.23 -12.13
N SER A 87 1.81 -1.20 -12.37
CA SER A 87 3.21 -1.08 -11.98
C SER A 87 3.64 0.39 -12.06
N SER A 88 4.89 0.70 -11.67
CA SER A 88 5.46 2.05 -11.82
C SER A 88 5.46 2.55 -13.27
N ALA A 89 5.64 1.66 -14.25
CA ALA A 89 5.59 2.00 -15.67
C ALA A 89 4.16 2.22 -16.21
N HIS A 90 3.16 1.63 -15.56
CA HIS A 90 1.76 1.64 -15.97
C HIS A 90 0.85 2.16 -14.85
N LEU A 91 1.11 3.39 -14.37
CA LEU A 91 0.34 4.00 -13.28
C LEU A 91 -0.97 4.64 -13.75
N LEU A 92 -0.95 5.21 -14.96
CA LEU A 92 -2.01 6.09 -15.45
C LEU A 92 -3.14 5.28 -16.13
N SER A 93 -4.34 5.86 -16.20
CA SER A 93 -5.35 5.38 -17.15
C SER A 93 -4.92 5.74 -18.57
N PHE A 94 -5.52 5.08 -19.57
CA PHE A 94 -5.28 5.37 -20.98
C PHE A 94 -5.44 6.87 -21.30
N GLU A 95 -6.55 7.48 -20.86
CA GLU A 95 -6.84 8.91 -21.02
C GLU A 95 -5.72 9.78 -20.42
N ARG A 96 -5.34 9.51 -19.16
CA ARG A 96 -4.31 10.30 -18.47
C ARG A 96 -2.92 10.14 -19.08
N ALA A 97 -2.59 8.95 -19.58
CA ALA A 97 -1.33 8.72 -20.28
C ALA A 97 -1.32 9.45 -21.63
N THR A 98 -2.44 9.44 -22.36
CA THR A 98 -2.62 10.16 -23.62
C THR A 98 -2.49 11.67 -23.41
N ASP A 99 -3.16 12.21 -22.39
CA ASP A 99 -3.05 13.63 -22.02
C ASP A 99 -1.60 14.02 -21.69
N ALA A 100 -0.87 13.16 -20.97
CA ALA A 100 0.53 13.40 -20.66
C ALA A 100 1.41 13.45 -21.92
N LEU A 101 1.14 12.60 -22.92
CA LEU A 101 1.82 12.66 -24.21
C LEU A 101 1.43 13.93 -24.98
N LEU A 102 0.15 14.29 -25.05
CA LEU A 102 -0.32 15.49 -25.74
C LEU A 102 0.21 16.80 -25.13
N GLN A 103 0.54 16.78 -23.83
CA GLN A 103 1.19 17.90 -23.14
C GLN A 103 2.71 17.95 -23.36
N ARG A 104 3.31 16.92 -23.94
CA ARG A 104 4.75 16.87 -24.18
C ARG A 104 5.14 17.90 -25.23
N THR A 105 6.10 18.74 -24.87
CA THR A 105 6.69 19.74 -25.75
C THR A 105 8.13 19.36 -26.06
N ASP A 106 8.59 19.74 -27.24
CA ASP A 106 9.99 19.66 -27.64
C ASP A 106 10.53 21.08 -27.78
N SER A 107 11.83 21.24 -27.52
CA SER A 107 12.55 22.51 -27.63
C SER A 107 13.86 22.24 -28.37
N GLU A 108 14.14 23.06 -29.38
CA GLU A 108 15.42 23.08 -30.10
C GLU A 108 16.55 23.70 -29.24
N GLY A 109 16.23 24.12 -28.01
CA GLY A 109 17.19 24.70 -27.06
C GLY A 109 17.42 26.20 -27.26
N LEU A 110 16.63 26.85 -28.13
CA LEU A 110 16.69 28.29 -28.33
C LEU A 110 16.02 28.98 -27.15
N GLY A 111 16.72 29.92 -26.52
CA GLY A 111 16.22 30.67 -25.38
C GLY A 111 16.24 32.17 -25.65
N MET A 112 15.21 32.87 -25.19
CA MET A 112 15.23 34.32 -25.14
C MET A 112 14.97 34.81 -23.72
N ASP A 113 15.69 35.86 -23.32
CA ASP A 113 15.49 36.52 -22.04
C ASP A 113 14.26 37.43 -22.10
N LEU A 114 13.30 37.19 -21.21
CA LEU A 114 12.04 37.91 -21.11
C LEU A 114 12.15 39.07 -20.11
N SER A 115 11.89 40.27 -20.59
CA SER A 115 11.65 41.48 -19.80
C SER A 115 10.24 42.00 -20.07
N LEU A 116 9.37 41.97 -19.07
CA LEU A 116 8.01 42.48 -19.19
C LEU A 116 7.97 43.96 -18.78
N LEU A 117 7.46 44.80 -19.67
CA LEU A 117 7.25 46.23 -19.47
C LEU A 117 5.76 46.45 -19.18
N ARG A 118 5.46 47.30 -18.20
CA ARG A 118 4.08 47.67 -17.83
C ARG A 118 3.82 49.13 -18.16
N GLU A 119 2.76 49.38 -18.90
CA GLU A 119 2.30 50.71 -19.28
C GLU A 119 0.91 50.95 -18.69
N GLY A 120 0.83 51.85 -17.69
CA GLY A 120 -0.39 52.16 -16.92
C GLY A 120 -0.52 51.40 -15.59
N GLU A 121 -1.46 51.86 -14.76
CA GLU A 121 -1.77 51.28 -13.44
C GLU A 121 -3.19 50.67 -13.40
N GLY A 122 -3.37 49.61 -12.61
CA GLY A 122 -4.69 48.98 -12.37
C GLY A 122 -5.16 48.01 -13.46
N ALA A 123 -6.47 47.76 -13.53
CA ALA A 123 -7.09 46.76 -14.41
C ALA A 123 -7.02 47.08 -15.91
N ALA A 124 -6.57 48.28 -16.28
CA ALA A 124 -6.35 48.72 -17.66
C ALA A 124 -4.86 48.67 -18.08
N ALA A 125 -3.98 48.13 -17.23
CA ALA A 125 -2.56 48.03 -17.51
C ALA A 125 -2.32 47.20 -18.78
N ARG A 126 -1.55 47.79 -19.71
CA ARG A 126 -1.08 47.12 -20.92
C ARG A 126 0.35 46.66 -20.68
N TYR A 127 0.64 45.46 -21.15
CA TYR A 127 1.95 44.84 -21.03
C TYR A 127 2.61 44.76 -22.40
N GLN A 128 3.92 44.86 -22.41
CA GLN A 128 4.74 44.63 -23.58
C GLN A 128 5.89 43.72 -23.19
N ALA A 129 6.14 42.67 -23.96
CA ALA A 129 7.24 41.74 -23.72
C ALA A 129 8.41 42.12 -24.62
N ARG A 130 9.55 42.43 -24.01
CA ARG A 130 10.85 42.47 -24.67
C ARG A 130 11.50 41.12 -24.51
N LEU A 131 11.98 40.57 -25.60
CA LEU A 131 12.73 39.33 -25.64
C LEU A 131 14.09 39.59 -26.24
N ARG A 132 15.15 39.09 -25.60
CA ARG A 132 16.50 39.17 -26.14
C ARG A 132 17.00 37.77 -26.44
N ASP A 133 17.34 37.51 -27.69
CA ASP A 133 17.91 36.24 -28.14
C ASP A 133 19.35 36.07 -27.62
N ASP A 134 19.83 34.82 -27.56
CA ASP A 134 21.19 34.47 -27.14
C ASP A 134 22.24 35.11 -28.09
N ASP A 135 21.88 35.36 -29.36
CA ASP A 135 22.69 36.09 -30.36
C ASP A 135 22.64 37.63 -30.20
N GLY A 136 21.94 38.13 -29.18
CA GLY A 136 21.88 39.56 -28.84
C GLY A 136 20.80 40.37 -29.57
N LYS A 137 19.98 39.74 -30.41
CA LYS A 137 18.88 40.37 -31.14
C LYS A 137 17.67 40.64 -30.24
N ASP A 138 17.15 41.86 -30.26
CA ASP A 138 15.97 42.26 -29.49
C ASP A 138 14.68 42.09 -30.32
N TRP A 139 13.66 41.54 -29.67
CA TRP A 139 12.29 41.39 -30.18
C TRP A 139 11.31 42.08 -29.24
N LEU A 140 10.29 42.72 -29.81
CA LEU A 140 9.26 43.42 -29.06
C LEU A 140 7.88 42.92 -29.44
N SER A 141 7.07 42.59 -28.44
CA SER A 141 5.68 42.23 -28.66
C SER A 141 4.83 43.46 -28.96
N ALA A 142 3.69 43.26 -29.64
CA ALA A 142 2.61 44.24 -29.59
C ALA A 142 2.11 44.42 -28.13
N ARG A 143 1.47 45.56 -27.83
CA ARG A 143 0.85 45.81 -26.53
C ARG A 143 -0.31 44.83 -26.31
N PHE A 144 -0.32 44.12 -25.20
CA PHE A 144 -1.35 43.14 -24.86
C PHE A 144 -1.85 43.30 -23.42
N THR A 145 -3.03 42.79 -23.14
CA THR A 145 -3.57 42.68 -21.77
C THR A 145 -3.42 41.24 -21.30
N LEU A 146 -2.97 41.05 -20.06
CA LEU A 146 -2.89 39.71 -19.49
C LEU A 146 -4.30 39.14 -19.27
N PRO A 147 -4.54 37.86 -19.59
CA PRO A 147 -5.81 37.23 -19.32
C PRO A 147 -6.11 37.20 -17.81
N ALA A 148 -7.40 37.20 -17.46
CA ALA A 148 -7.82 37.09 -16.07
C ALA A 148 -7.24 35.80 -15.44
N PRO A 149 -6.90 35.81 -14.13
CA PRO A 149 -6.41 34.60 -13.48
C PRO A 149 -7.43 33.45 -13.61
N GLY A 150 -7.03 32.34 -14.23
CA GLY A 150 -7.89 31.17 -14.43
C GLY A 150 -8.67 31.13 -15.75
N ALA A 151 -8.41 32.03 -16.71
CA ALA A 151 -8.93 31.90 -18.07
C ALA A 151 -8.42 30.60 -18.74
N PRO A 152 -9.23 29.94 -19.61
CA PRO A 152 -8.80 28.74 -20.32
C PRO A 152 -7.52 29.01 -21.11
N VAL A 153 -6.66 27.98 -21.25
CA VAL A 153 -5.38 28.00 -21.98
C VAL A 153 -5.59 28.10 -23.50
N ALA A 154 -6.48 28.97 -23.95
CA ALA A 154 -6.45 29.50 -25.30
C ALA A 154 -5.42 30.64 -25.25
N GLY A 155 -4.14 30.28 -25.22
CA GLY A 155 -3.04 31.19 -24.93
C GLY A 155 -3.15 32.47 -25.77
N THR A 156 -3.09 33.62 -25.08
CA THR A 156 -3.03 34.93 -25.76
C THR A 156 -1.81 34.89 -26.66
N THR A 157 -2.07 34.78 -27.96
CA THR A 157 -1.02 34.64 -28.96
C THR A 157 -0.57 36.04 -29.34
N VAL A 158 0.63 36.44 -28.91
CA VAL A 158 1.18 37.77 -29.19
C VAL A 158 2.28 37.64 -30.24
N MET A 159 2.11 38.34 -31.36
CA MET A 159 3.12 38.43 -32.41
C MET A 159 4.29 39.30 -31.95
N LEU A 160 5.50 38.84 -32.23
CA LEU A 160 6.74 39.55 -32.00
C LEU A 160 7.19 40.25 -33.28
N GLY A 161 7.56 41.53 -33.18
CA GLY A 161 8.28 42.27 -34.21
C GLY A 161 9.77 42.36 -33.85
N ALA A 162 10.65 42.27 -34.85
CA ALA A 162 12.06 42.56 -34.64
C ALA A 162 12.25 44.06 -34.37
N LEU A 163 13.03 44.42 -33.35
CA LEU A 163 13.47 45.80 -33.14
C LEU A 163 14.68 46.07 -34.05
N GLU A 164 14.68 47.21 -34.74
CA GLU A 164 15.88 47.73 -35.40
C GLU A 164 16.84 48.30 -34.34
N ASP A 165 18.15 48.07 -34.53
CA ASP A 165 19.19 48.51 -33.61
C ASP A 165 19.08 50.01 -33.31
N GLY A 166 18.87 50.37 -32.03
CA GLY A 166 18.85 51.75 -31.56
C GLY A 166 17.47 52.40 -31.40
N GLN A 167 16.35 51.67 -31.58
CA GLN A 167 15.03 52.20 -31.21
C GLN A 167 14.88 52.37 -29.68
N PRO A 168 14.42 53.54 -29.18
CA PRO A 168 14.26 53.77 -27.75
C PRO A 168 13.17 52.88 -27.15
N LEU A 169 13.50 52.22 -26.04
CA LEU A 169 12.61 51.32 -25.33
C LEU A 169 11.49 52.09 -24.62
N PRO A 170 10.21 51.74 -24.81
CA PRO A 170 9.11 52.33 -24.06
C PRO A 170 8.95 51.63 -22.69
N GLY A 171 9.57 52.20 -21.64
CA GLY A 171 9.27 51.88 -20.23
C GLY A 171 10.36 51.15 -19.44
N GLU A 172 10.17 51.07 -18.12
CA GLU A 172 11.05 50.34 -17.19
C GLU A 172 10.61 48.88 -17.05
N PRO A 173 11.56 47.92 -16.94
CA PRO A 173 11.24 46.51 -16.73
C PRO A 173 10.64 46.29 -15.33
N LEU A 174 9.63 45.44 -15.25
CA LEU A 174 8.98 45.10 -13.98
C LEU A 174 9.98 44.44 -13.01
N PRO A 175 9.94 44.79 -11.71
CA PRO A 175 10.78 44.15 -10.70
C PRO A 175 10.37 42.68 -10.51
N PRO A 176 11.27 41.79 -10.05
CA PRO A 176 11.00 40.36 -9.92
C PRO A 176 9.77 40.02 -9.07
N ARG A 177 9.48 40.81 -8.01
CA ARG A 177 8.30 40.61 -7.17
C ARG A 177 6.99 40.75 -7.96
N ALA A 178 6.91 41.73 -8.85
CA ALA A 178 5.72 41.94 -9.67
C ALA A 178 5.57 40.86 -10.76
N LEU A 179 6.68 40.31 -11.26
CA LEU A 179 6.65 39.17 -12.18
C LEU A 179 6.11 37.90 -11.51
N VAL A 180 6.46 37.66 -10.25
CA VAL A 180 5.95 36.51 -9.47
C VAL A 180 4.44 36.60 -9.26
N GLU A 181 3.90 37.80 -8.98
CA GLU A 181 2.46 38.02 -8.84
C GLU A 181 1.69 37.71 -10.14
N LEU A 182 2.30 37.97 -11.30
CA LEU A 182 1.72 37.73 -12.63
C LEU A 182 2.03 36.34 -13.19
N LEU A 183 2.80 35.51 -12.47
CA LEU A 183 3.26 34.20 -12.94
C LEU A 183 2.14 33.26 -13.41
N PRO A 184 0.97 33.15 -12.74
CA PRO A 184 -0.12 32.31 -13.22
C PRO A 184 -0.64 32.71 -14.61
N GLN A 185 -0.61 34.01 -14.92
CA GLN A 185 -1.07 34.57 -16.19
C GLN A 185 0.02 34.43 -17.26
N LEU A 186 1.28 34.67 -16.90
CA LEU A 186 2.43 34.54 -17.81
C LEU A 186 2.64 33.10 -18.28
N ARG A 187 2.32 32.09 -17.46
CA ARG A 187 2.37 30.67 -17.88
C ARG A 187 1.38 30.31 -18.99
N THR A 188 0.33 31.09 -19.17
CA THR A 188 -0.67 30.89 -20.25
C THR A 188 -0.33 31.64 -21.53
N LEU A 189 0.66 32.54 -21.48
CA LEU A 189 1.07 33.36 -22.61
C LEU A 189 1.86 32.51 -23.63
N VAL A 190 1.48 32.62 -24.90
CA VAL A 190 2.22 32.00 -26.00
C VAL A 190 2.68 33.13 -26.93
N LEU A 191 3.99 33.35 -27.00
CA LEU A 191 4.58 34.35 -27.89
C LEU A 191 4.92 33.66 -29.21
N ARG A 192 4.61 34.28 -30.35
CA ARG A 192 5.04 33.74 -31.65
C ARG A 192 5.94 34.71 -32.39
N THR A 193 7.05 34.20 -32.91
CA THR A 193 7.92 34.94 -33.82
C THR A 193 7.30 35.02 -35.22
N PRO A 194 7.79 35.90 -36.11
CA PRO A 194 7.33 35.97 -37.50
C PRO A 194 7.41 34.63 -38.27
N ASP A 195 8.24 33.69 -37.80
CA ASP A 195 8.35 32.32 -38.33
C ASP A 195 7.29 31.35 -37.77
N ASP A 196 6.25 31.87 -37.11
CA ASP A 196 5.14 31.15 -36.46
C ASP A 196 5.55 30.17 -35.34
N ARG A 197 6.79 30.25 -34.84
CA ARG A 197 7.27 29.38 -33.76
C ARG A 197 6.65 29.77 -32.41
N PRO A 198 6.08 28.82 -31.64
CA PRO A 198 5.55 29.10 -30.32
C PRO A 198 6.64 29.12 -29.24
N TRP A 199 6.65 30.19 -28.46
CA TRP A 199 7.55 30.41 -27.33
C TRP A 199 6.75 30.50 -26.03
N ARG A 200 7.23 29.81 -25.00
CA ARG A 200 6.56 29.70 -23.70
C ARG A 200 7.56 29.91 -22.58
N LEU A 201 7.03 30.32 -21.43
CA LEU A 201 7.83 30.59 -20.24
C LEU A 201 8.44 29.30 -19.68
N SER A 202 9.78 29.23 -19.65
CA SER A 202 10.52 28.13 -19.02
C SER A 202 11.00 28.50 -17.61
N SER A 203 11.36 29.77 -17.40
CA SER A 203 11.69 30.35 -16.09
C SER A 203 11.15 31.79 -15.98
N LEU A 204 11.21 32.41 -14.80
CA LEU A 204 10.70 33.78 -14.58
C LEU A 204 11.25 34.82 -15.57
N HIS A 205 12.45 34.59 -16.11
CA HIS A 205 13.16 35.52 -16.99
C HIS A 205 13.54 34.91 -18.34
N ARG A 206 13.15 33.66 -18.62
CA ARG A 206 13.54 32.97 -19.86
C ARG A 206 12.32 32.31 -20.48
N ILE A 207 12.17 32.52 -21.78
CA ILE A 207 11.25 31.77 -22.62
C ILE A 207 12.07 30.85 -23.51
N THR A 208 11.51 29.69 -23.85
CA THR A 208 12.11 28.77 -24.81
C THR A 208 11.10 28.45 -25.89
N ASP A 209 11.60 28.04 -27.04
CA ASP A 209 10.78 27.44 -28.06
C ASP A 209 10.15 26.17 -27.48
N GLN A 210 8.83 26.04 -27.58
CA GLN A 210 8.10 24.88 -27.08
C GLN A 210 7.03 24.51 -28.09
N ALA A 211 7.40 23.67 -29.05
CA ALA A 211 6.45 23.09 -29.98
C ALA A 211 5.77 21.87 -29.33
N GLN A 212 4.48 21.68 -29.60
CA GLN A 212 3.82 20.43 -29.22
C GLN A 212 4.49 19.28 -29.99
N ARG A 213 4.79 18.19 -29.27
CA ARG A 213 5.42 17.02 -29.89
C ARG A 213 4.40 16.11 -30.55
N TYR A 214 3.23 15.93 -29.95
CA TYR A 214 2.22 15.01 -30.44
C TYR A 214 0.89 15.71 -30.70
N ALA A 215 0.21 15.33 -31.77
CA ALA A 215 -1.15 15.76 -32.10
C ALA A 215 -2.08 14.54 -32.25
N PRO A 216 -3.32 14.59 -31.75
CA PRO A 216 -4.25 13.48 -31.89
C PRO A 216 -4.71 13.33 -33.34
N ILE A 217 -4.70 12.10 -33.86
CA ILE A 217 -5.36 11.75 -35.13
C ILE A 217 -6.72 11.14 -34.82
N ASP A 218 -6.73 10.14 -33.95
CA ASP A 218 -7.93 9.48 -33.40
C ASP A 218 -7.66 9.01 -31.96
N ALA A 219 -8.53 8.17 -31.40
CA ALA A 219 -8.40 7.70 -30.03
C ALA A 219 -7.13 6.87 -29.78
N ASP A 220 -6.65 6.11 -30.77
CA ASP A 220 -5.57 5.12 -30.62
C ASP A 220 -4.31 5.48 -31.42
N ARG A 221 -4.29 6.63 -32.10
CA ARG A 221 -3.18 7.09 -32.93
C ARG A 221 -2.88 8.56 -32.70
N LEU A 222 -1.61 8.84 -32.46
CA LEU A 222 -1.06 10.19 -32.38
C LEU A 222 -0.09 10.40 -33.54
N ARG A 223 -0.01 11.64 -34.03
CA ARG A 223 1.02 12.07 -34.97
C ARG A 223 2.17 12.69 -34.19
N ASP A 224 3.38 12.20 -34.38
CA ASP A 224 4.58 12.94 -33.96
C ASP A 224 4.80 14.10 -34.94
N LEU A 225 4.80 15.32 -34.42
CA LEU A 225 4.94 16.55 -35.21
C LEU A 225 6.39 16.82 -35.61
N ARG A 226 7.36 16.08 -35.06
CA ARG A 226 8.78 16.22 -35.38
C ARG A 226 9.13 15.61 -36.73
N ASP A 227 8.71 14.36 -36.95
CA ASP A 227 9.04 13.59 -38.16
C ASP A 227 7.79 13.18 -38.97
N GLY A 228 6.59 13.50 -38.47
CA GLY A 228 5.32 13.15 -39.09
C GLY A 228 4.93 11.68 -38.90
N SER A 229 5.69 10.90 -38.13
CA SER A 229 5.44 9.49 -37.87
C SER A 229 4.17 9.27 -37.04
N ILE A 230 3.64 8.05 -37.09
CA ILE A 230 2.41 7.68 -36.36
C ILE A 230 2.81 6.84 -35.14
N VAL A 231 2.39 7.32 -33.99
CA VAL A 231 2.46 6.59 -32.72
C VAL A 231 1.13 5.87 -32.51
N THR A 232 1.16 4.60 -32.16
CA THR A 232 -0.03 3.74 -32.01
C THR A 232 -0.16 3.21 -30.58
N ALA A 233 -1.39 3.12 -30.07
CA ALA A 233 -1.66 2.54 -28.77
C ALA A 233 -1.68 1.01 -28.86
N ASP A 234 -0.80 0.36 -28.09
CA ASP A 234 -0.82 -1.09 -27.87
C ASP A 234 -1.58 -1.37 -26.56
N HIS A 235 -2.88 -1.63 -26.69
CA HIS A 235 -3.76 -1.94 -25.56
C HIS A 235 -3.45 -3.27 -24.86
N ALA A 236 -2.74 -4.20 -25.52
CA ALA A 236 -2.36 -5.47 -24.93
C ALA A 236 -1.15 -5.30 -23.99
N ALA A 237 -0.16 -4.51 -24.39
CA ALA A 237 0.99 -4.18 -23.56
C ALA A 237 0.74 -3.00 -22.61
N GLY A 238 -0.24 -2.14 -22.90
CA GLY A 238 -0.51 -0.92 -22.14
C GLY A 238 0.54 0.17 -22.39
N VAL A 239 1.04 0.30 -23.62
CA VAL A 239 2.03 1.30 -24.00
C VAL A 239 1.66 1.97 -25.31
N TRP A 240 2.16 3.18 -25.52
CA TRP A 240 2.22 3.79 -26.84
C TRP A 240 3.49 3.34 -27.56
N ARG A 241 3.40 2.99 -28.83
CA ARG A 241 4.56 2.60 -29.66
C ARG A 241 4.81 3.61 -30.76
N ASP A 242 6.04 4.06 -30.88
CA ASP A 242 6.46 4.87 -32.03
C ASP A 242 6.57 4.03 -33.31
N ALA A 243 6.92 4.68 -34.43
CA ALA A 243 7.07 4.00 -35.72
C ALA A 243 8.21 2.96 -35.75
N SER A 244 9.17 3.02 -34.81
CA SER A 244 10.22 2.01 -34.66
C SER A 244 9.78 0.81 -33.81
N GLY A 245 8.59 0.89 -33.20
CA GLY A 245 8.05 -0.11 -32.27
C GLY A 245 8.51 0.08 -30.83
N GLN A 246 9.27 1.13 -30.53
CA GLN A 246 9.75 1.44 -29.19
C GLN A 246 8.60 1.94 -28.32
N ALA A 247 8.54 1.43 -27.08
CA ALA A 247 7.53 1.85 -26.11
C ALA A 247 7.85 3.26 -25.57
N LEU A 248 6.84 4.11 -25.59
CA LEU A 248 6.88 5.47 -25.05
C LEU A 248 6.37 5.48 -23.61
N GLU A 249 7.03 6.27 -22.78
CA GLU A 249 6.59 6.58 -21.42
C GLU A 249 5.82 7.92 -21.39
N PRO A 250 4.76 8.02 -20.57
CA PRO A 250 4.28 7.02 -19.62
C PRO A 250 3.40 5.93 -20.27
N GLY A 251 3.48 4.70 -19.74
CA GLY A 251 2.54 3.63 -20.07
C GLY A 251 1.18 3.81 -19.39
N PHE A 252 0.20 2.99 -19.78
CA PHE A 252 -1.15 2.99 -19.23
C PHE A 252 -1.59 1.61 -18.72
N ARG A 253 -2.55 1.62 -17.79
CA ARG A 253 -3.14 0.43 -17.20
C ARG A 253 -4.04 -0.30 -18.21
N THR A 254 -3.82 -1.60 -18.34
CA THR A 254 -4.64 -2.52 -19.12
C THR A 254 -4.82 -3.85 -18.39
N THR A 255 -5.82 -4.62 -18.81
CA THR A 255 -6.05 -5.99 -18.32
C THR A 255 -5.16 -6.96 -19.08
N VAL A 256 -4.39 -7.78 -18.38
CA VAL A 256 -3.49 -8.80 -18.95
C VAL A 256 -3.97 -10.23 -18.70
N GLY A 257 -5.18 -10.38 -18.14
CA GLY A 257 -5.74 -11.69 -17.79
C GLY A 257 -4.83 -12.44 -16.82
N PHE A 258 -4.50 -13.70 -17.13
CA PHE A 258 -3.69 -14.56 -16.28
C PHE A 258 -2.18 -14.42 -16.45
N ALA A 259 -1.69 -13.41 -17.20
CA ALA A 259 -0.26 -13.29 -17.51
C ALA A 259 0.65 -13.25 -16.26
N ASN A 260 0.23 -12.57 -15.19
CA ASN A 260 0.99 -12.54 -13.93
C ASN A 260 1.11 -13.93 -13.28
N TYR A 261 0.03 -14.71 -13.29
CA TYR A 261 0.04 -16.08 -12.78
C TYR A 261 0.87 -17.01 -13.66
N ALA A 262 0.74 -16.89 -14.98
CA ALA A 262 1.54 -17.64 -15.94
C ALA A 262 3.04 -17.35 -15.78
N ARG A 263 3.41 -16.11 -15.45
CA ARG A 263 4.79 -15.75 -15.12
C ARG A 263 5.29 -16.43 -13.84
N ILE A 264 4.49 -16.44 -12.78
CA ILE A 264 4.86 -17.07 -11.50
C ILE A 264 5.06 -18.58 -11.65
N PHE A 265 4.18 -19.27 -12.38
CA PHE A 265 4.20 -20.73 -12.49
C PHE A 265 4.93 -21.26 -13.73
N GLY A 266 5.13 -20.44 -14.76
CA GLY A 266 5.73 -20.83 -16.03
C GLY A 266 7.21 -20.45 -16.16
N ASP A 267 7.70 -19.47 -15.40
CA ASP A 267 9.11 -19.06 -15.40
C ASP A 267 9.81 -19.62 -14.15
N SER A 268 10.81 -20.48 -14.35
CA SER A 268 11.59 -21.08 -13.25
C SER A 268 12.29 -20.03 -12.40
N SER A 269 12.65 -18.88 -12.99
CA SER A 269 13.28 -17.74 -12.31
C SER A 269 12.39 -17.11 -11.24
N PHE A 270 11.06 -17.27 -11.36
CA PHE A 270 10.08 -16.83 -10.37
C PHE A 270 9.58 -17.97 -9.49
N PHE A 271 9.34 -19.15 -10.08
CA PHE A 271 8.79 -20.29 -9.38
C PHE A 271 9.72 -20.82 -8.29
N GLU A 272 11.02 -20.97 -8.58
CA GLU A 272 11.98 -21.53 -7.63
C GLU A 272 12.13 -20.65 -6.37
N PRO A 273 12.38 -19.32 -6.46
CA PRO A 273 12.37 -18.45 -5.30
C PRO A 273 11.05 -18.48 -4.52
N PHE A 274 9.92 -18.46 -5.24
CA PHE A 274 8.59 -18.52 -4.62
C PHE A 274 8.43 -19.79 -3.77
N VAL A 275 8.83 -20.96 -4.27
CA VAL A 275 8.75 -22.22 -3.51
C VAL A 275 9.66 -22.21 -2.29
N ARG A 276 10.90 -21.69 -2.41
CA ARG A 276 11.82 -21.56 -1.26
C ARG A 276 11.22 -20.71 -0.15
N VAL A 277 10.68 -19.54 -0.50
CA VAL A 277 10.01 -18.62 0.42
C VAL A 277 8.75 -19.24 1.00
N PHE A 278 7.95 -19.95 0.18
CA PHE A 278 6.74 -20.63 0.63
C PHE A 278 7.03 -21.69 1.69
N VAL A 279 8.01 -22.57 1.45
CA VAL A 279 8.41 -23.62 2.39
C VAL A 279 8.92 -23.01 3.69
N TRP A 280 9.75 -21.96 3.61
CA TRP A 280 10.21 -21.26 4.80
C TRP A 280 9.04 -20.59 5.54
N THR A 281 8.10 -19.95 4.85
CA THR A 281 6.94 -19.28 5.46
C THR A 281 6.07 -20.27 6.23
N VAL A 282 5.75 -21.43 5.63
CA VAL A 282 4.97 -22.49 6.29
C VAL A 282 5.73 -23.06 7.50
N SER A 283 7.04 -23.29 7.35
CA SER A 283 7.90 -23.80 8.43
C SER A 283 7.97 -22.81 9.59
N PHE A 284 8.23 -21.54 9.29
CA PHE A 284 8.27 -20.45 10.24
C PHE A 284 6.94 -20.31 10.99
N ALA A 285 5.81 -20.21 10.27
CA ALA A 285 4.51 -20.03 10.88
C ALA A 285 4.12 -21.24 11.77
N SER A 286 4.42 -22.46 11.33
CA SER A 286 4.15 -23.69 12.10
C SER A 286 5.00 -23.74 13.37
N LEU A 287 6.32 -23.56 13.23
CA LEU A 287 7.27 -23.62 14.34
C LEU A 287 6.97 -22.52 15.36
N ASN A 288 6.72 -21.28 14.93
CA ASN A 288 6.40 -20.20 15.87
C ASN A 288 5.11 -20.43 16.62
N THR A 289 4.06 -20.86 15.92
CA THR A 289 2.77 -21.16 16.54
C THR A 289 2.93 -22.27 17.59
N LEU A 290 3.71 -23.31 17.28
CA LEU A 290 4.01 -24.39 18.21
C LEU A 290 4.84 -23.90 19.41
N LEU A 291 5.92 -23.16 19.18
CA LEU A 291 6.84 -22.69 20.22
C LEU A 291 6.15 -21.71 21.17
N THR A 292 5.42 -20.73 20.64
CA THR A 292 4.66 -19.76 21.44
C THR A 292 3.55 -20.43 22.24
N PHE A 293 2.83 -21.40 21.64
CA PHE A 293 1.82 -22.18 22.35
C PHE A 293 2.44 -23.05 23.46
N ALA A 294 3.50 -23.79 23.16
CA ALA A 294 4.15 -24.67 24.13
C ALA A 294 4.70 -23.88 25.32
N LEU A 295 5.41 -22.77 25.05
CA LEU A 295 5.98 -21.92 26.09
C LEU A 295 4.89 -21.17 26.86
N GLY A 296 3.86 -20.68 26.17
CA GLY A 296 2.71 -20.03 26.77
C GLY A 296 1.94 -20.97 27.69
N LEU A 297 1.65 -22.19 27.24
CA LEU A 297 0.98 -23.22 28.04
C LEU A 297 1.83 -23.62 29.25
N PHE A 298 3.14 -23.81 29.06
CA PHE A 298 4.07 -24.12 30.14
C PHE A 298 4.00 -23.08 31.25
N PHE A 299 4.14 -21.78 30.91
CA PHE A 299 4.05 -20.72 31.90
C PHE A 299 2.64 -20.56 32.47
N ALA A 300 1.59 -20.76 31.67
CA ALA A 300 0.22 -20.70 32.14
C ALA A 300 -0.05 -21.75 33.23
N VAL A 301 0.41 -23.00 33.03
CA VAL A 301 0.28 -24.08 34.02
C VAL A 301 1.13 -23.80 35.24
N ALA A 302 2.40 -23.41 35.05
CA ALA A 302 3.31 -23.08 36.16
C ALA A 302 2.78 -21.96 37.05
N LEU A 303 2.26 -20.88 36.46
CA LEU A 303 1.68 -19.73 37.17
C LEU A 303 0.31 -20.02 37.80
N SER A 304 -0.34 -21.10 37.39
CA SER A 304 -1.60 -21.58 37.97
C SER A 304 -1.36 -22.46 39.20
N TRP A 305 -0.14 -22.93 39.45
CA TRP A 305 0.19 -23.78 40.58
C TRP A 305 0.03 -23.03 41.92
N PRO A 306 -0.85 -23.48 42.84
CA PRO A 306 -1.01 -22.83 44.15
C PRO A 306 0.26 -22.76 45.01
N ALA A 307 1.20 -23.69 44.85
CA ALA A 307 2.45 -23.74 45.61
C ALA A 307 3.47 -22.66 45.20
N LEU A 308 3.29 -22.02 44.04
CA LEU A 308 4.21 -21.01 43.53
C LEU A 308 4.02 -19.68 44.27
N LYS A 309 4.93 -19.38 45.20
CA LYS A 309 5.01 -18.08 45.87
C LYS A 309 5.37 -16.99 44.86
N GLY A 310 4.81 -15.79 45.01
CA GLY A 310 5.14 -14.65 44.15
C GLY A 310 4.56 -14.69 42.73
N ARG A 311 3.61 -15.58 42.43
CA ARG A 311 2.97 -15.75 41.10
C ARG A 311 2.49 -14.45 40.42
N GLY A 312 2.10 -13.44 41.19
CA GLY A 312 1.72 -12.12 40.65
C GLY A 312 2.88 -11.40 39.98
N ALA A 313 4.06 -11.36 40.62
CA ALA A 313 5.25 -10.72 40.09
C ALA A 313 5.76 -11.44 38.83
N TYR A 314 5.81 -12.78 38.86
CA TYR A 314 6.19 -13.58 37.69
C TYR A 314 5.24 -13.34 36.50
N ARG A 315 3.93 -13.24 36.75
CA ARG A 315 2.95 -12.95 35.70
C ARG A 315 3.20 -11.60 35.03
N VAL A 316 3.49 -10.56 35.81
CA VAL A 316 3.78 -9.23 35.27
C VAL A 316 5.07 -9.25 34.46
N ALA A 317 6.13 -9.86 35.00
CA ALA A 317 7.43 -9.94 34.33
C ALA A 317 7.35 -10.72 33.00
N LEU A 318 6.66 -11.87 32.97
CA LEU A 318 6.49 -12.70 31.78
C LEU A 318 5.52 -12.10 30.76
N PHE A 319 4.67 -11.15 31.16
CA PHE A 319 3.80 -10.42 30.24
C PHE A 319 4.51 -9.24 29.56
N LEU A 320 5.57 -8.72 30.17
CA LEU A 320 6.28 -7.53 29.72
C LEU A 320 6.67 -7.53 28.23
N PRO A 321 7.13 -8.66 27.63
CA PRO A 321 7.46 -8.69 26.20
C PRO A 321 6.30 -8.31 25.27
N TYR A 322 5.07 -8.61 25.66
CA TYR A 322 3.87 -8.28 24.88
C TYR A 322 3.29 -6.91 25.26
N ALA A 323 3.59 -6.41 26.46
CA ALA A 323 3.17 -5.08 26.89
C ALA A 323 3.93 -3.95 26.16
N VAL A 324 5.19 -4.20 25.79
CA VAL A 324 6.00 -3.27 25.01
C VAL A 324 5.68 -3.40 23.52
N PRO A 325 5.47 -2.30 22.78
CA PRO A 325 5.21 -2.36 21.35
C PRO A 325 6.33 -3.05 20.56
N ALA A 326 5.96 -4.05 19.76
CA ALA A 326 6.92 -4.82 18.95
C ALA A 326 7.78 -3.96 18.01
N PHE A 327 7.24 -2.84 17.51
CA PHE A 327 7.96 -1.90 16.65
C PHE A 327 9.22 -1.32 17.32
N ILE A 328 9.26 -1.24 18.67
CA ILE A 328 10.44 -0.80 19.43
C ILE A 328 11.31 -2.02 19.79
N SER A 329 10.70 -3.11 20.23
CA SER A 329 11.44 -4.29 20.67
C SER A 329 12.24 -4.97 19.56
N ILE A 330 11.70 -5.03 18.33
CA ILE A 330 12.36 -5.70 17.20
C ILE A 330 13.68 -5.02 16.82
N PRO A 331 13.75 -3.69 16.58
CA PRO A 331 15.02 -3.00 16.33
C PRO A 331 16.03 -3.13 17.48
N VAL A 332 15.57 -3.19 18.74
CA VAL A 332 16.46 -3.45 19.88
C VAL A 332 17.10 -4.83 19.74
N PHE A 333 16.32 -5.87 19.44
CA PHE A 333 16.89 -7.19 19.14
C PHE A 333 17.84 -7.16 17.94
N ARG A 334 17.53 -6.43 16.87
CA ARG A 334 18.44 -6.24 15.73
C ARG A 334 19.81 -5.70 16.18
N GLY A 335 19.82 -4.74 17.11
CA GLY A 335 21.06 -4.22 17.72
C GLY A 335 21.77 -5.25 18.61
N LEU A 336 21.03 -5.96 19.46
CA LEU A 336 21.59 -6.99 20.36
C LEU A 336 22.23 -8.16 19.60
N PHE A 337 21.63 -8.56 18.47
CA PHE A 337 22.12 -9.61 17.59
C PHE A 337 23.16 -9.12 16.57
N ASN A 338 23.59 -7.85 16.62
CA ASN A 338 24.61 -7.35 15.71
C ASN A 338 25.89 -8.20 15.80
N GLU A 339 26.43 -8.61 14.66
CA GLU A 339 27.52 -9.60 14.61
C GLU A 339 28.83 -9.07 15.22
N ASN A 340 29.08 -7.77 15.13
CA ASN A 340 30.33 -7.12 15.52
C ASN A 340 30.25 -6.42 16.87
N LEU A 341 29.14 -5.74 17.15
CA LEU A 341 28.96 -4.84 18.29
C LEU A 341 27.84 -5.30 19.24
N GLY A 342 27.14 -6.39 18.92
CA GLY A 342 25.99 -6.87 19.69
C GLY A 342 26.39 -7.54 20.99
N GLU A 343 25.68 -7.21 22.07
CA GLU A 343 25.91 -7.78 23.40
C GLU A 343 25.75 -9.30 23.44
N ILE A 344 24.88 -9.86 22.59
CA ILE A 344 24.69 -11.32 22.52
C ILE A 344 25.98 -11.99 22.05
N ASN A 345 26.62 -11.47 20.99
CA ASN A 345 27.88 -12.01 20.51
C ASN A 345 29.03 -11.76 21.48
N LEU A 346 29.04 -10.60 22.17
CA LEU A 346 30.03 -10.32 23.21
C LEU A 346 29.99 -11.39 24.33
N VAL A 347 28.79 -11.71 24.82
CA VAL A 347 28.60 -12.72 25.88
C VAL A 347 28.93 -14.13 25.39
N LEU A 348 28.53 -14.48 24.16
CA LEU A 348 28.84 -15.79 23.58
C LEU A 348 30.34 -15.98 23.33
N ASP A 349 31.04 -14.93 22.94
CA ASP A 349 32.49 -14.94 22.76
C ASP A 349 33.21 -15.10 24.11
N LEU A 350 32.75 -14.38 25.14
CA LEU A 350 33.32 -14.49 26.48
C LEU A 350 33.13 -15.89 27.10
N LEU A 351 31.95 -16.49 26.93
CA LEU A 351 31.61 -17.77 27.57
C LEU A 351 32.06 -18.99 26.76
N PHE A 352 32.04 -18.89 25.43
CA PHE A 352 32.21 -20.03 24.52
C PHE A 352 33.23 -19.78 23.40
N GLY A 353 33.77 -18.56 23.24
CA GLY A 353 34.72 -18.22 22.19
C GLY A 353 34.12 -18.21 20.78
N VAL A 354 32.80 -18.02 20.64
CA VAL A 354 32.10 -18.03 19.35
C VAL A 354 31.37 -16.72 19.08
N ARG A 355 31.38 -16.28 17.81
CA ARG A 355 30.62 -15.13 17.32
C ARG A 355 29.75 -15.54 16.13
N PRO A 356 28.52 -16.03 16.38
CA PRO A 356 27.62 -16.47 15.31
C PRO A 356 27.27 -15.33 14.34
N GLY A 357 27.21 -15.66 13.06
CA GLY A 357 26.78 -14.74 12.00
C GLY A 357 25.26 -14.69 11.88
N TRP A 358 24.59 -13.97 12.78
CA TRP A 358 23.11 -13.90 12.86
C TRP A 358 22.43 -13.30 11.62
N PHE A 359 23.15 -12.52 10.80
CA PHE A 359 22.63 -11.90 9.58
C PHE A 359 23.28 -12.47 8.32
N SER A 360 24.51 -12.99 8.43
CA SER A 360 25.29 -13.53 7.33
C SER A 360 25.00 -15.00 7.04
N ASP A 361 24.70 -15.81 8.08
CA ASP A 361 24.32 -17.22 7.93
C ASP A 361 22.80 -17.40 7.88
N ALA A 362 22.30 -18.05 6.83
CA ALA A 362 20.87 -18.24 6.61
C ALA A 362 20.18 -19.05 7.72
N THR A 363 20.86 -20.03 8.32
CA THR A 363 20.27 -20.90 9.35
C THR A 363 20.19 -20.16 10.68
N LEU A 364 21.25 -19.44 11.04
CA LEU A 364 21.29 -18.61 12.24
C LEU A 364 20.32 -17.42 12.15
N ALA A 365 20.20 -16.79 10.97
CA ALA A 365 19.21 -15.74 10.74
C ALA A 365 17.77 -16.26 10.97
N ARG A 366 17.45 -17.44 10.44
CA ARG A 366 16.16 -18.11 10.68
C ARG A 366 15.93 -18.44 12.15
N ALA A 367 16.95 -18.92 12.85
CA ALA A 367 16.88 -19.21 14.29
C ALA A 367 16.66 -17.94 15.13
N MET A 368 17.34 -16.84 14.77
CA MET A 368 17.16 -15.53 15.40
C MET A 368 15.72 -15.04 15.23
N VAL A 369 15.19 -15.04 14.01
CA VAL A 369 13.82 -14.60 13.71
C VAL A 369 12.78 -15.44 14.48
N LEU A 370 12.96 -16.77 14.54
CA LEU A 370 12.12 -17.66 15.36
C LEU A 370 12.18 -17.31 16.85
N THR A 371 13.38 -17.04 17.37
CA THR A 371 13.60 -16.72 18.79
C THR A 371 12.93 -15.42 19.18
N VAL A 372 13.15 -14.35 18.40
CA VAL A 372 12.57 -13.02 18.66
C VAL A 372 11.05 -13.08 18.61
N ASN A 373 10.47 -13.74 17.60
CA ASN A 373 9.02 -13.86 17.52
C ASN A 373 8.44 -14.75 18.61
N THR A 374 9.14 -15.80 19.02
CA THR A 374 8.71 -16.63 20.16
C THR A 374 8.66 -15.79 21.43
N TRP A 375 9.68 -14.96 21.67
CA TRP A 375 9.74 -14.03 22.80
C TRP A 375 8.59 -13.01 22.80
N LEU A 376 8.24 -12.46 21.63
CA LEU A 376 7.11 -11.54 21.47
C LEU A 376 5.75 -12.25 21.63
N GLY A 377 5.63 -13.48 21.15
CA GLY A 377 4.35 -14.17 20.99
C GLY A 377 3.92 -15.07 22.15
N TYR A 378 4.86 -15.62 22.94
CA TYR A 378 4.49 -16.53 24.03
C TYR A 378 3.58 -15.90 25.10
N PRO A 379 3.69 -14.59 25.46
CA PRO A 379 2.84 -14.04 26.51
C PRO A 379 1.36 -13.95 26.09
N TYR A 380 1.09 -13.78 24.80
CA TYR A 380 -0.26 -13.85 24.25
C TYR A 380 -0.87 -15.25 24.46
N MET A 381 -0.14 -16.30 24.09
CA MET A 381 -0.56 -17.68 24.30
C MET A 381 -0.68 -18.03 25.78
N MET A 382 0.21 -17.51 26.61
CA MET A 382 0.15 -17.67 28.07
C MET A 382 -1.17 -17.13 28.63
N ILE A 383 -1.57 -15.91 28.29
CA ILE A 383 -2.81 -15.31 28.79
C ILE A 383 -4.04 -16.08 28.32
N LEU A 384 -4.07 -16.48 27.05
CA LEU A 384 -5.17 -17.29 26.51
C LEU A 384 -5.27 -18.63 27.25
N ALA A 385 -4.15 -19.35 27.40
CA ALA A 385 -4.10 -20.62 28.10
C ALA A 385 -4.52 -20.46 29.58
N MET A 386 -4.08 -19.39 30.26
CA MET A 386 -4.51 -19.08 31.63
C MET A 386 -6.02 -18.85 31.75
N GLY A 387 -6.63 -18.17 30.76
CA GLY A 387 -8.08 -17.98 30.71
C GLY A 387 -8.82 -19.31 30.55
N LEU A 388 -8.34 -20.17 29.65
CA LEU A 388 -8.94 -21.48 29.38
C LEU A 388 -8.73 -22.49 30.52
N LEU A 389 -7.59 -22.44 31.21
CA LEU A 389 -7.30 -23.28 32.38
C LEU A 389 -8.35 -23.10 33.48
N LYS A 390 -8.87 -21.90 33.67
CA LYS A 390 -9.91 -21.61 34.68
C LYS A 390 -11.25 -22.28 34.38
N ALA A 391 -11.49 -22.72 33.14
CA ALA A 391 -12.71 -23.44 32.79
C ALA A 391 -12.65 -24.93 33.15
N ILE A 392 -11.47 -25.45 33.53
CA ILE A 392 -11.30 -26.85 33.94
C ILE A 392 -11.70 -26.98 35.42
N PRO A 393 -12.71 -27.80 35.77
CA PRO A 393 -13.10 -28.03 37.16
C PRO A 393 -11.93 -28.60 37.99
N GLU A 394 -11.75 -28.09 39.21
CA GLU A 394 -10.68 -28.55 40.12
C GLU A 394 -10.85 -30.02 40.52
N ASP A 395 -12.10 -30.51 40.60
CA ASP A 395 -12.47 -31.90 40.91
C ASP A 395 -11.76 -32.92 40.00
N LEU A 396 -11.46 -32.57 38.74
CA LEU A 396 -10.72 -33.45 37.83
C LEU A 396 -9.28 -33.67 38.29
N TYR A 397 -8.64 -32.62 38.82
CA TYR A 397 -7.29 -32.71 39.35
C TYR A 397 -7.27 -33.42 40.71
N GLU A 398 -8.29 -33.23 41.55
CA GLU A 398 -8.44 -33.97 42.81
C GLU A 398 -8.62 -35.47 42.56
N ALA A 399 -9.52 -35.84 41.64
CA ALA A 399 -9.73 -37.23 41.24
C ALA A 399 -8.44 -37.86 40.67
N SER A 400 -7.68 -37.10 39.88
CA SER A 400 -6.39 -37.55 39.36
C SER A 400 -5.35 -37.79 40.47
N ALA A 401 -5.35 -36.95 41.51
CA ALA A 401 -4.43 -37.06 42.64
C ALA A 401 -4.74 -38.31 43.49
N LEU A 402 -6.03 -38.62 43.68
CA LEU A 402 -6.47 -39.88 44.32
C LEU A 402 -6.02 -41.12 43.52
N ALA A 403 -5.92 -41.00 42.20
CA ALA A 403 -5.40 -42.05 41.31
C ALA A 403 -3.86 -42.08 41.21
N GLY A 404 -3.14 -41.24 41.97
CA GLY A 404 -1.68 -41.16 41.97
C GLY A 404 -1.08 -40.52 40.71
N ALA A 405 -1.86 -39.75 39.93
CA ALA A 405 -1.37 -39.09 38.73
C ALA A 405 -0.43 -37.93 39.09
N GLY A 406 0.76 -37.91 38.46
CA GLY A 406 1.73 -36.82 38.60
C GLY A 406 1.46 -35.62 37.66
N PRO A 407 2.20 -34.51 37.82
CA PRO A 407 1.99 -33.27 37.06
C PRO A 407 2.04 -33.44 35.53
N VAL A 408 2.99 -34.25 35.02
CA VAL A 408 3.11 -34.54 33.58
C VAL A 408 1.92 -35.34 33.07
N THR A 409 1.41 -36.26 33.88
CA THR A 409 0.22 -37.04 33.52
C THR A 409 -1.01 -36.14 33.45
N ASN A 410 -1.17 -35.24 34.43
CA ASN A 410 -2.26 -34.25 34.43
C ASN A 410 -2.16 -33.31 33.23
N LEU A 411 -0.96 -32.82 32.91
CA LEU A 411 -0.74 -31.96 31.75
C LEU A 411 -1.17 -32.65 30.44
N LEU A 412 -0.67 -33.87 30.20
CA LEU A 412 -0.89 -34.56 28.92
C LEU A 412 -2.25 -35.22 28.79
N ARG A 413 -2.86 -35.69 29.90
CA ARG A 413 -4.12 -36.46 29.87
C ARG A 413 -5.36 -35.65 30.26
N ILE A 414 -5.22 -34.55 30.99
CA ILE A 414 -6.34 -33.73 31.44
C ILE A 414 -6.26 -32.34 30.81
N THR A 415 -5.20 -31.59 31.11
CA THR A 415 -5.08 -30.18 30.76
C THR A 415 -5.00 -29.95 29.25
N LEU A 416 -4.06 -30.58 28.57
CA LEU A 416 -3.84 -30.39 27.14
C LEU A 416 -5.05 -30.84 26.30
N PRO A 417 -5.66 -32.02 26.51
CA PRO A 417 -6.85 -32.43 25.76
C PRO A 417 -8.06 -31.49 25.95
N LEU A 418 -8.28 -30.99 27.17
CA LEU A 418 -9.40 -30.08 27.46
C LEU A 418 -9.18 -28.68 26.87
N ILE A 419 -7.93 -28.21 26.80
CA ILE A 419 -7.59 -26.89 26.22
C ILE A 419 -7.44 -26.94 24.71
N ALA A 420 -6.96 -28.05 24.15
CA ALA A 420 -6.67 -28.16 22.71
C ALA A 420 -7.87 -27.79 21.83
N ARG A 421 -9.08 -28.18 22.25
CA ARG A 421 -10.31 -27.92 21.49
C ARG A 421 -10.70 -26.43 21.43
N PRO A 422 -10.83 -25.70 22.54
CA PRO A 422 -11.06 -24.24 22.48
C PRO A 422 -9.84 -23.47 21.95
N MET A 423 -8.62 -24.02 22.04
CA MET A 423 -7.40 -23.38 21.55
C MET A 423 -7.20 -23.54 20.04
N ALA A 424 -7.72 -24.60 19.40
CA ALA A 424 -7.55 -24.87 17.97
C ALA A 424 -7.83 -23.67 17.03
N PRO A 425 -8.98 -22.94 17.14
CA PRO A 425 -9.21 -21.77 16.30
C PRO A 425 -8.22 -20.62 16.58
N LEU A 426 -7.73 -20.49 17.82
CA LEU A 426 -6.74 -19.48 18.20
C LEU A 426 -5.35 -19.79 17.63
N LEU A 427 -4.97 -21.08 17.58
CA LEU A 427 -3.73 -21.51 16.94
C LEU A 427 -3.75 -21.25 15.43
N VAL A 428 -4.91 -21.37 14.79
CA VAL A 428 -5.04 -21.07 13.34
C VAL A 428 -4.92 -19.58 13.09
N ALA A 429 -5.57 -18.77 13.92
CA ALA A 429 -5.42 -17.32 13.86
C ALA A 429 -3.95 -16.92 14.07
N SER A 430 -3.27 -17.54 15.03
CA SER A 430 -1.84 -17.31 15.28
C SER A 430 -0.96 -17.78 14.13
N PHE A 431 -1.24 -18.94 13.54
CA PHE A 431 -0.56 -19.42 12.34
C PHE A 431 -0.72 -18.45 11.18
N ALA A 432 -1.95 -17.99 10.90
CA ALA A 432 -2.23 -17.03 9.84
C ALA A 432 -1.54 -15.67 10.07
N ALA A 433 -1.45 -15.22 11.33
CA ALA A 433 -0.71 -14.02 11.71
C ALA A 433 0.79 -14.19 11.50
N ASN A 434 1.37 -15.32 11.92
CA ASN A 434 2.79 -15.62 11.71
C ASN A 434 3.14 -15.79 10.22
N PHE A 435 2.24 -16.37 9.43
CA PHE A 435 2.39 -16.56 7.98
C PHE A 435 2.58 -15.23 7.25
N ASN A 436 1.92 -14.17 7.71
CA ASN A 436 1.95 -12.84 7.10
C ASN A 436 2.71 -11.81 7.95
N ASN A 437 3.67 -12.23 8.78
CA ASN A 437 4.36 -11.35 9.72
C ASN A 437 5.45 -10.50 9.05
N LEU A 438 5.01 -9.57 8.19
CA LEU A 438 5.87 -8.62 7.49
C LEU A 438 6.67 -7.76 8.47
N THR A 439 6.02 -7.27 9.54
CA THR A 439 6.62 -6.34 10.50
C THR A 439 7.87 -6.92 11.15
N LEU A 440 7.85 -8.20 11.54
CA LEU A 440 9.02 -8.85 12.11
C LEU A 440 10.19 -8.87 11.11
N ILE A 441 9.96 -9.37 9.90
CA ILE A 441 11.02 -9.52 8.91
C ILE A 441 11.57 -8.16 8.49
N ALA A 442 10.69 -7.21 8.15
CA ALA A 442 11.07 -5.89 7.68
C ALA A 442 11.87 -5.09 8.72
N LEU A 443 11.60 -5.26 10.02
CA LEU A 443 12.31 -4.52 11.07
C LEU A 443 13.53 -5.26 11.62
N LEU A 444 13.55 -6.60 11.57
CA LEU A 444 14.64 -7.39 12.12
C LEU A 444 15.75 -7.63 11.09
N THR A 445 15.42 -8.27 9.96
CA THR A 445 16.41 -8.78 8.99
C THR A 445 16.31 -8.15 7.60
N GLU A 446 15.21 -7.50 7.27
CA GLU A 446 14.89 -7.05 5.90
C GLU A 446 14.96 -8.21 4.88
N GLY A 447 14.74 -9.46 5.35
CA GLY A 447 14.82 -10.69 4.57
C GLY A 447 16.22 -11.32 4.48
N ALA A 448 17.27 -10.62 4.93
CA ALA A 448 18.66 -11.08 4.83
C ALA A 448 18.91 -12.47 5.45
N PRO A 449 19.98 -13.18 5.01
CA PRO A 449 20.87 -12.85 3.89
C PRO A 449 20.21 -13.08 2.52
N ASP A 450 20.64 -12.35 1.49
CA ASP A 450 20.08 -12.47 0.14
C ASP A 450 20.54 -13.74 -0.59
N TYR A 451 19.64 -14.35 -1.37
CA TYR A 451 19.97 -15.45 -2.27
C TYR A 451 20.61 -14.89 -3.55
N LEU A 452 21.91 -15.16 -3.72
CA LEU A 452 22.69 -14.69 -4.88
C LEU A 452 22.37 -15.45 -6.18
N ASP A 453 21.66 -16.58 -6.10
CA ASP A 453 21.32 -17.45 -7.23
C ASP A 453 19.94 -17.13 -7.85
N THR A 454 19.38 -15.97 -7.55
CA THR A 454 18.02 -15.59 -7.95
C THR A 454 18.01 -14.28 -8.75
N GLN A 455 17.19 -14.24 -9.82
CA GLN A 455 17.02 -13.01 -10.62
C GLN A 455 16.12 -11.99 -9.94
N VAL A 456 15.21 -12.47 -9.10
CA VAL A 456 14.31 -11.65 -8.29
C VAL A 456 14.93 -11.54 -6.90
N PRO A 457 15.12 -10.33 -6.36
CA PRO A 457 15.72 -10.17 -5.05
C PRO A 457 14.85 -10.89 -4.00
N VAL A 458 15.44 -11.87 -3.35
CA VAL A 458 14.80 -12.65 -2.30
C VAL A 458 15.82 -13.03 -1.24
N GLY A 459 15.43 -12.92 0.02
CA GLY A 459 16.27 -13.26 1.14
C GLY A 459 15.92 -14.59 1.79
N ALA A 460 16.87 -15.15 2.54
CA ALA A 460 16.73 -16.44 3.20
C ALA A 460 15.74 -16.42 4.38
N THR A 461 15.45 -15.25 4.94
CA THR A 461 14.45 -15.06 6.00
C THR A 461 13.13 -14.47 5.50
N ASP A 462 13.02 -14.14 4.21
CA ASP A 462 11.79 -13.58 3.65
C ASP A 462 10.59 -14.51 3.84
N LEU A 463 9.49 -13.96 4.36
CA LEU A 463 8.18 -14.59 4.27
C LEU A 463 7.50 -14.17 2.98
N LEU A 464 6.47 -14.90 2.55
CA LEU A 464 5.71 -14.52 1.35
C LEU A 464 5.22 -13.07 1.38
N ALA A 465 4.85 -12.56 2.57
CA ALA A 465 4.46 -11.17 2.75
C ALA A 465 5.62 -10.18 2.51
N SER A 466 6.84 -10.45 3.02
CA SER A 466 8.01 -9.57 2.82
C SER A 466 8.57 -9.67 1.41
N TYR A 467 8.57 -10.87 0.83
CA TYR A 467 8.88 -11.09 -0.58
C TYR A 467 7.94 -10.29 -1.51
N THR A 468 6.63 -10.39 -1.26
CA THR A 468 5.63 -9.62 -2.02
C THR A 468 5.80 -8.11 -1.85
N TYR A 469 6.08 -7.66 -0.63
CA TYR A 469 6.32 -6.24 -0.33
C TYR A 469 7.54 -5.71 -1.10
N ARG A 470 8.63 -6.48 -1.18
CA ARG A 470 9.85 -6.11 -1.90
C ARG A 470 9.58 -5.88 -3.39
N ILE A 471 8.86 -6.81 -4.03
CA ILE A 471 8.44 -6.72 -5.44
C ILE A 471 7.55 -5.50 -5.69
N ALA A 472 6.67 -5.18 -4.74
CA ALA A 472 5.74 -4.06 -4.87
C ALA A 472 6.41 -2.69 -4.70
N PHE A 473 7.38 -2.56 -3.79
CA PHE A 473 7.77 -1.24 -3.28
C PHE A 473 9.27 -0.92 -3.27
N ASN A 474 10.16 -1.91 -3.21
CA ASN A 474 11.58 -1.64 -2.96
C ASN A 474 12.43 -1.57 -4.25
N ASP A 475 12.05 -2.31 -5.30
CA ASP A 475 12.91 -2.45 -6.48
C ASP A 475 12.58 -1.42 -7.58
N GLY A 476 13.57 -1.10 -8.43
CA GLY A 476 13.49 -0.12 -9.52
C GLY A 476 12.44 -0.39 -10.62
N GLY A 477 11.67 -1.47 -10.50
CA GLY A 477 10.55 -1.84 -11.35
C GLY A 477 9.33 -2.31 -10.54
N GLN A 478 8.86 -1.48 -9.60
CA GLN A 478 7.71 -1.74 -8.73
C GLN A 478 6.53 -2.36 -9.49
N ASN A 479 6.23 -3.63 -9.22
CA ASN A 479 5.20 -4.38 -9.92
C ASN A 479 4.05 -4.75 -8.98
N TYR A 480 3.10 -3.81 -8.83
CA TYR A 480 1.96 -3.97 -7.94
C TYR A 480 1.03 -5.11 -8.36
N ALA A 481 0.83 -5.32 -9.66
CA ALA A 481 -0.02 -6.38 -10.17
C ALA A 481 0.56 -7.77 -9.90
N LEU A 482 1.86 -7.95 -10.10
CA LEU A 482 2.55 -9.19 -9.76
C LEU A 482 2.48 -9.45 -8.24
N ALA A 483 2.71 -8.42 -7.43
CA ALA A 483 2.58 -8.53 -5.98
C ALA A 483 1.14 -8.88 -5.53
N CYS A 484 0.13 -8.30 -6.18
CA CYS A 484 -1.27 -8.65 -5.95
C CYS A 484 -1.60 -10.09 -6.36
N ALA A 485 -1.00 -10.57 -7.47
CA ALA A 485 -1.13 -11.96 -7.90
C ALA A 485 -0.53 -12.92 -6.86
N ILE A 486 0.68 -12.64 -6.34
CA ILE A 486 1.28 -13.42 -5.26
C ILE A 486 0.39 -13.37 -4.00
N SER A 487 -0.09 -12.18 -3.61
CA SER A 487 -1.00 -12.01 -2.46
C SER A 487 -2.28 -12.83 -2.60
N SER A 488 -2.83 -12.95 -3.82
CA SER A 488 -4.02 -13.76 -4.08
C SER A 488 -3.77 -15.26 -3.88
N ILE A 489 -2.59 -15.76 -4.28
CA ILE A 489 -2.18 -17.15 -4.08
C ILE A 489 -2.05 -17.41 -2.58
N VAL A 490 -1.39 -16.51 -1.85
CA VAL A 490 -1.26 -16.57 -0.39
C VAL A 490 -2.62 -16.62 0.28
N PHE A 491 -3.55 -15.74 -0.13
CA PHE A 491 -4.90 -15.71 0.40
C PHE A 491 -5.61 -17.06 0.21
N VAL A 492 -5.58 -17.64 -1.00
CA VAL A 492 -6.21 -18.94 -1.28
C VAL A 492 -5.62 -20.04 -0.38
N ILE A 493 -4.31 -20.05 -0.17
CA ILE A 493 -3.64 -21.04 0.68
C ILE A 493 -4.09 -20.89 2.14
N VAL A 494 -4.04 -19.68 2.70
CA VAL A 494 -4.43 -19.43 4.10
C VAL A 494 -5.93 -19.69 4.30
N ALA A 495 -6.77 -19.30 3.34
CA ALA A 495 -8.20 -19.58 3.37
C ALA A 495 -8.51 -21.08 3.35
N LEU A 496 -7.80 -21.85 2.52
CA LEU A 496 -7.94 -23.31 2.47
C LEU A 496 -7.53 -23.96 3.81
N LEU A 497 -6.41 -23.52 4.39
CA LEU A 497 -5.96 -23.99 5.71
C LEU A 497 -6.98 -23.66 6.81
N ALA A 498 -7.52 -22.44 6.81
CA ALA A 498 -8.57 -22.04 7.73
C ALA A 498 -9.85 -22.87 7.56
N TYR A 499 -10.27 -23.13 6.32
CA TYR A 499 -11.43 -23.96 6.01
C TYR A 499 -11.26 -25.40 6.50
N VAL A 500 -10.11 -26.03 6.21
CA VAL A 500 -9.79 -27.39 6.68
C VAL A 500 -9.80 -27.44 8.19
N ASN A 501 -9.21 -26.45 8.87
CA ASN A 501 -9.22 -26.42 10.32
C ASN A 501 -10.64 -26.29 10.89
N LEU A 502 -11.46 -25.37 10.38
CA LEU A 502 -12.84 -25.20 10.83
C LEU A 502 -13.66 -26.47 10.61
N ARG A 503 -13.40 -27.24 9.56
CA ARG A 503 -14.04 -28.54 9.33
C ARG A 503 -13.59 -29.60 10.33
N CYS A 504 -12.28 -29.69 10.61
CA CYS A 504 -11.72 -30.68 11.53
C CYS A 504 -12.06 -30.39 13.00
N PHE A 505 -12.05 -29.13 13.42
CA PHE A 505 -12.19 -28.73 14.83
C PHE A 505 -13.51 -28.04 15.17
N GLY A 506 -14.16 -27.37 14.21
CA GLY A 506 -15.50 -26.79 14.37
C GLY A 506 -16.63 -27.83 14.22
N GLY A 507 -16.31 -29.02 13.70
CA GLY A 507 -17.23 -30.13 13.47
C GLY A 507 -17.45 -31.05 14.66
N ALA A 508 -17.91 -30.53 15.80
CA ALA A 508 -18.74 -31.36 16.66
C ALA A 508 -20.07 -30.66 16.85
N LYS A 509 -21.12 -31.29 16.30
CA LYS A 509 -22.51 -31.03 16.63
C LYS A 509 -22.55 -30.71 18.12
N ALA A 510 -22.90 -29.45 18.45
CA ALA A 510 -23.42 -29.15 19.76
C ALA A 510 -24.42 -30.26 20.04
N THR A 511 -24.12 -31.10 21.03
CA THR A 511 -25.03 -32.12 21.52
C THR A 511 -26.32 -31.38 21.80
N ARG A 512 -27.31 -31.56 20.90
CA ARG A 512 -28.71 -31.29 21.19
C ARG A 512 -28.99 -32.13 22.43
N ARG A 513 -28.95 -31.49 23.59
CA ARG A 513 -29.65 -31.96 24.76
C ARG A 513 -31.12 -31.65 24.57
#